data_AF-A0A9Q2UG11-F1
#
_entry.id   AF-A0A9Q2UG11-F1
#
_cell.length_a   1.000
_cell.length_b   1.000
_cell.length_c   1.000
_cell.angle_alpha   90.00
_cell.angle_beta   90.00
_cell.angle_gamma   90.00
#
_symmetry.space_group_name_H-M   'P 1'
#
loop_
_entity.id
_entity.type
_entity.pdbx_description
1 polymer ?
#
loop_
_entity_poly.entity_id
_entity_poly.type
_entity_poly.pdbx_seq_one_letter_code
_entity_poly.pdbx_strand_id
1 'polypeptide(L)'
;KKIIEFIEKVLGESIKKDNSAFYDEIKELISNKQLTQAESLLEEFISENSKDIIAISLYLNCMIESSKFQETNDFISALSKEILDTHKIKSVIANLQIKENSSKGPSLNEIKNIYEKNPKNLDNALILSEKYFVNQMTKNALELLLELYKSHKDKDKIKKTLIKYFEALGDSNEHTKHYRKKFSSIMFV
;
A
#
# COMPACT_ATOMS: atom_id res chain seq x y z
N LYS A 1 11.13 22.56 -26.63
CA LYS A 1 9.73 23.05 -26.67
C LYS A 1 9.18 23.13 -28.10
N LYS A 2 9.73 23.95 -29.01
CA LYS A 2 9.23 24.10 -30.41
C LYS A 2 9.04 22.82 -31.24
N ILE A 3 9.89 21.81 -31.06
CA ILE A 3 9.77 20.52 -31.80
C ILE A 3 8.62 19.66 -31.26
N ILE A 4 8.43 19.62 -29.93
CA ILE A 4 7.35 18.84 -29.31
C ILE A 4 6.00 19.46 -29.67
N GLU A 5 5.87 20.79 -29.56
CA GLU A 5 4.68 21.53 -29.97
C GLU A 5 4.34 21.33 -31.46
N PHE A 6 5.37 21.23 -32.32
CA PHE A 6 5.18 20.95 -33.75
C PHE A 6 4.69 19.51 -33.99
N ILE A 7 5.25 18.53 -33.29
CA ILE A 7 4.85 17.12 -33.42
C ILE A 7 3.45 16.89 -32.85
N GLU A 8 3.11 17.48 -31.70
CA GLU A 8 1.76 17.43 -31.11
C GLU A 8 0.71 18.05 -32.03
N LYS A 9 1.06 19.16 -32.70
CA LYS A 9 0.20 19.81 -33.69
C LYS A 9 -0.04 18.93 -34.94
N VAL A 10 0.93 18.10 -35.32
CA VAL A 10 0.82 17.17 -36.47
C VAL A 10 0.06 15.90 -36.08
N LEU A 11 0.26 15.38 -34.87
CA LEU A 11 -0.38 14.16 -34.38
C LEU A 11 -1.82 14.37 -33.90
N GLY A 12 -2.21 15.61 -33.56
CA GLY A 12 -3.54 15.92 -33.04
C GLY A 12 -3.79 15.45 -31.60
N GLU A 13 -2.77 14.89 -30.96
CA GLU A 13 -2.77 14.42 -29.57
C GLU A 13 -1.50 14.89 -28.86
N SER A 14 -1.63 15.26 -27.58
CA SER A 14 -0.45 15.59 -26.76
C SER A 14 0.42 14.36 -26.60
N ILE A 15 1.72 14.50 -26.82
CA ILE A 15 2.66 13.41 -26.54
C ILE A 15 2.70 13.28 -25.02
N LYS A 16 2.16 12.17 -24.48
CA LYS A 16 2.37 11.87 -23.06
C LYS A 16 3.87 11.83 -22.82
N LYS A 17 4.36 12.81 -22.07
CA LYS A 17 5.76 12.87 -21.65
C LYS A 17 6.06 11.57 -20.90
N ASP A 18 7.04 10.83 -21.40
CA ASP A 18 7.50 9.62 -20.71
C ASP A 18 8.29 10.05 -19.47
N ASN A 19 7.68 9.82 -18.29
CA ASN A 19 8.25 10.14 -16.99
C ASN A 19 8.88 8.90 -16.32
N SER A 20 9.02 7.77 -17.05
CA SER A 20 9.55 6.51 -16.51
C SER A 20 10.89 6.67 -15.82
N ALA A 21 11.85 7.35 -16.45
CA ALA A 21 13.18 7.59 -15.89
C ALA A 21 13.12 8.35 -14.55
N PHE A 22 12.24 9.35 -14.44
CA PHE A 22 12.02 10.07 -13.18
C PHE A 22 11.45 9.14 -12.11
N TYR A 23 10.45 8.32 -12.43
CA TYR A 23 9.91 7.39 -11.45
C TYR A 23 10.94 6.34 -11.00
N ASP A 24 11.84 5.93 -11.88
CA ASP A 24 12.90 4.98 -11.53
C ASP A 24 13.95 5.61 -10.62
N GLU A 25 14.34 6.86 -10.86
CA GLU A 25 15.18 7.65 -9.94
C GLU A 25 14.53 7.75 -8.54
N ILE A 26 13.24 8.10 -8.49
CA ILE A 26 12.51 8.17 -7.21
C ILE A 26 12.48 6.82 -6.49
N LYS A 27 12.23 5.71 -7.21
CA LYS A 27 12.24 4.37 -6.61
C LYS A 27 13.62 4.01 -6.06
N GLU A 28 14.70 4.40 -6.74
CA GLU A 28 16.06 4.21 -6.26
C GLU A 28 16.32 4.98 -4.96
N LEU A 29 15.94 6.26 -4.91
CA LEU A 29 16.03 7.07 -3.69
C LEU A 29 15.25 6.44 -2.52
N ILE A 30 14.03 5.97 -2.75
CA ILE A 30 13.22 5.28 -1.73
C ILE A 30 13.91 3.99 -1.26
N SER A 31 14.45 3.19 -2.18
CA SER A 31 15.20 1.97 -1.87
C SER A 31 16.42 2.26 -1.00
N ASN A 32 17.10 3.37 -1.28
CA ASN A 32 18.26 3.86 -0.53
C ASN A 32 17.90 4.63 0.75
N LYS A 33 16.62 4.64 1.15
CA LYS A 33 16.10 5.35 2.33
C LYS A 33 16.28 6.87 2.28
N GLN A 34 16.51 7.44 1.11
CA GLN A 34 16.60 8.88 0.87
C GLN A 34 15.19 9.49 0.72
N LEU A 35 14.33 9.25 1.71
CA LEU A 35 12.90 9.60 1.63
C LEU A 35 12.66 11.11 1.50
N THR A 36 13.39 11.94 2.25
CA THR A 36 13.27 13.41 2.17
C THR A 36 13.61 13.95 0.78
N GLN A 37 14.65 13.40 0.14
CA GLN A 37 15.03 13.81 -1.21
C GLN A 37 13.97 13.37 -2.22
N ALA A 38 13.48 12.14 -2.10
CA ALA A 38 12.39 11.64 -2.95
C ALA A 38 11.12 12.50 -2.80
N GLU A 39 10.73 12.86 -1.56
CA GLU A 39 9.58 13.74 -1.29
C GLU A 39 9.75 15.11 -1.96
N SER A 40 10.89 15.77 -1.78
CA SER A 40 11.13 17.09 -2.38
C SER A 40 11.05 17.08 -3.91
N LEU A 41 11.62 16.07 -4.57
CA LEU A 41 11.54 15.93 -6.02
C LEU A 41 10.11 15.64 -6.50
N LEU A 42 9.37 14.83 -5.73
CA LEU A 42 7.97 14.52 -6.04
C LEU A 42 7.06 15.73 -5.84
N GLU A 43 7.27 16.54 -4.81
CA GLU A 43 6.51 17.77 -4.58
C GLU A 43 6.66 18.75 -5.76
N GLU A 44 7.91 19.00 -6.19
CA GLU A 44 8.18 19.84 -7.37
C GLU A 44 7.49 19.27 -8.61
N PHE A 45 7.64 17.96 -8.86
CA PHE A 45 7.03 17.30 -10.00
C PHE A 45 5.49 17.36 -9.97
N ILE A 46 4.86 17.10 -8.83
CA ILE A 46 3.40 17.11 -8.66
C ILE A 46 2.85 18.53 -8.80
N SER A 47 3.61 19.57 -8.45
CA SER A 47 3.17 20.97 -8.64
C SER A 47 2.91 21.29 -10.11
N GLU A 48 3.67 20.68 -11.03
CA GLU A 48 3.49 20.81 -12.48
C GLU A 48 2.60 19.71 -13.08
N ASN A 49 2.48 18.56 -12.40
CA ASN A 49 1.81 17.35 -12.88
C ASN A 49 0.78 16.83 -11.86
N SER A 50 -0.16 17.69 -11.43
CA SER A 50 -1.05 17.45 -10.28
C SER A 50 -2.03 16.28 -10.40
N LYS A 51 -2.12 15.64 -11.57
CA LYS A 51 -2.92 14.43 -11.82
C LYS A 51 -2.09 13.17 -12.06
N ASP A 52 -0.77 13.25 -11.92
CA ASP A 52 0.12 12.11 -12.12
C ASP A 52 -0.02 11.09 -10.99
N ILE A 53 -0.79 10.04 -11.25
CA ILE A 53 -1.12 8.99 -10.28
C ILE A 53 0.12 8.26 -9.76
N ILE A 54 1.17 8.13 -10.60
CA ILE A 54 2.38 7.42 -10.20
C ILE A 54 3.18 8.30 -9.23
N ALA A 55 3.38 9.57 -9.56
CA ALA A 55 4.08 10.51 -8.68
C ALA A 55 3.35 10.67 -7.34
N ILE A 56 2.02 10.88 -7.36
CA ILE A 56 1.20 10.98 -6.14
C ILE A 56 1.31 9.72 -5.30
N SER A 57 1.24 8.53 -5.92
CA SER A 57 1.39 7.26 -5.21
C SER A 57 2.77 7.11 -4.57
N LEU A 58 3.85 7.51 -5.26
CA LEU A 58 5.21 7.48 -4.71
C LEU A 58 5.35 8.45 -3.54
N TYR A 59 4.79 9.65 -3.65
CA TYR A 59 4.87 10.70 -2.64
C TYR A 59 4.19 10.26 -1.34
N LEU A 60 2.95 9.77 -1.45
CA LEU A 60 2.22 9.22 -0.31
C LEU A 60 2.97 8.06 0.34
N ASN A 61 3.59 7.17 -0.45
CA ASN A 61 4.40 6.09 0.13
C ASN A 61 5.61 6.62 0.91
N CYS A 62 6.31 7.65 0.41
CA CYS A 62 7.39 8.27 1.17
C CYS A 62 6.90 8.83 2.51
N MET A 63 5.77 9.54 2.52
CA MET A 63 5.19 10.09 3.75
C MET A 63 4.80 8.98 4.74
N ILE A 64 4.23 7.88 4.25
CA ILE A 64 3.86 6.70 5.04
C ILE A 64 5.09 6.00 5.63
N GLU A 65 6.16 5.81 4.85
CA GLU A 65 7.42 5.24 5.36
C GLU A 65 8.07 6.16 6.41
N SER A 66 7.91 7.47 6.24
CA SER A 66 8.34 8.48 7.22
C SER A 66 7.39 8.61 8.42
N SER A 67 6.35 7.78 8.52
CA SER A 67 5.33 7.81 9.58
C SER A 67 4.57 9.14 9.73
N LYS A 68 4.52 9.96 8.67
CA LYS A 68 3.80 11.24 8.61
C LYS A 68 2.30 11.01 8.38
N PHE A 69 1.67 10.22 9.24
CA PHE A 69 0.33 9.69 8.98
C PHE A 69 -0.75 10.78 8.90
N GLN A 70 -0.67 11.80 9.78
CA GLN A 70 -1.64 12.88 9.78
C GLN A 70 -1.52 13.71 8.50
N GLU A 71 -0.30 14.11 8.13
CA GLU A 71 -0.03 14.88 6.92
C GLU A 71 -0.42 14.10 5.67
N THR A 72 -0.20 12.78 5.67
CA THR A 72 -0.61 11.90 4.56
C THR A 72 -2.14 11.89 4.42
N ASN A 73 -2.86 11.77 5.53
CA ASN A 73 -4.33 11.81 5.52
C ASN A 73 -4.85 13.18 5.04
N ASP A 74 -4.24 14.27 5.49
CA ASP A 74 -4.61 15.62 5.07
C ASP A 74 -4.41 15.79 3.56
N PHE A 75 -3.27 15.31 3.03
CA PHE A 75 -3.01 15.32 1.59
C PHE A 75 -4.04 14.49 0.81
N ILE A 76 -4.33 13.26 1.24
CA ILE A 76 -5.36 12.39 0.62
C ILE A 76 -6.73 13.07 0.60
N SER A 77 -7.09 13.79 1.66
CA SER A 77 -8.38 14.49 1.77
C SER A 77 -8.55 15.61 0.73
N ALA A 78 -7.44 16.18 0.25
CA ALA A 78 -7.42 17.21 -0.77
C ALA A 78 -7.42 16.66 -2.22
N LEU A 79 -7.21 15.35 -2.40
CA LEU A 79 -7.18 14.74 -3.72
C LEU A 79 -8.59 14.65 -4.35
N SER A 80 -8.64 14.76 -5.67
CA SER A 80 -9.90 14.61 -6.40
C SER A 80 -10.40 13.16 -6.34
N LYS A 81 -11.72 12.97 -6.46
CA LYS A 81 -12.34 11.65 -6.53
C LYS A 81 -11.76 10.78 -7.65
N GLU A 82 -11.46 11.38 -8.80
CA GLU A 82 -10.83 10.69 -9.95
C GLU A 82 -9.50 10.02 -9.56
N ILE A 83 -8.65 10.73 -8.80
CA ILE A 83 -7.36 10.22 -8.32
C ILE A 83 -7.59 9.13 -7.26
N LEU A 84 -8.48 9.39 -6.30
CA LEU A 84 -8.83 8.47 -5.21
C LEU A 84 -9.43 7.15 -5.71
N ASP A 85 -10.15 7.18 -6.83
CA ASP A 85 -10.79 5.99 -7.39
C ASP A 85 -9.82 5.04 -8.11
N THR A 86 -8.59 5.49 -8.38
CA THR A 86 -7.57 4.64 -9.03
C THR A 86 -7.08 3.52 -8.11
N HIS A 87 -6.84 2.34 -8.70
CA HIS A 87 -6.32 1.18 -7.96
C HIS A 87 -5.01 1.48 -7.24
N LYS A 88 -4.12 2.27 -7.87
CA LYS A 88 -2.82 2.63 -7.28
C LYS A 88 -3.00 3.38 -5.95
N ILE A 89 -3.88 4.37 -5.92
CA ILE A 89 -4.13 5.19 -4.74
C ILE A 89 -4.90 4.40 -3.67
N LYS A 90 -5.86 3.56 -4.06
CA LYS A 90 -6.55 2.65 -3.12
C LYS A 90 -5.57 1.72 -2.40
N SER A 91 -4.60 1.15 -3.11
CA SER A 91 -3.54 0.34 -2.50
C SER A 91 -2.71 1.13 -1.47
N VAL A 92 -2.34 2.37 -1.80
CA VAL A 92 -1.58 3.24 -0.89
C VAL A 92 -2.40 3.58 0.37
N ILE A 93 -3.69 3.90 0.20
CA ILE A 93 -4.61 4.18 1.32
C ILE A 93 -4.76 2.95 2.22
N ALA A 94 -4.92 1.76 1.64
CA ALA A 94 -4.99 0.52 2.42
C ALA A 94 -3.71 0.28 3.22
N ASN A 95 -2.54 0.54 2.63
CA ASN A 95 -1.23 0.44 3.31
C ASN A 95 -1.09 1.48 4.44
N LEU A 96 -1.49 2.73 4.21
CA LEU A 96 -1.55 3.79 5.22
C LEU A 96 -2.34 3.33 6.44
N GLN A 97 -3.58 2.87 6.23
CA GLN A 97 -4.46 2.43 7.32
C GLN A 97 -3.85 1.27 8.12
N ILE A 98 -3.16 0.33 7.45
CA ILE A 98 -2.50 -0.78 8.13
C ILE A 98 -1.34 -0.27 9.01
N LYS A 99 -0.48 0.60 8.47
CA LYS A 99 0.67 1.13 9.19
C LYS A 99 0.28 2.05 10.34
N GLU A 100 -0.72 2.90 10.13
CA GLU A 100 -1.24 3.80 11.16
C GLU A 100 -1.93 3.02 12.30
N ASN A 101 -2.71 1.98 12.00
CA ASN A 101 -3.30 1.14 13.04
C ASN A 101 -2.20 0.40 13.83
N SER A 102 -1.21 -0.13 13.11
CA SER A 102 -0.13 -0.89 13.73
C SER A 102 0.74 0.00 14.63
N SER A 103 0.90 1.29 14.33
CA SER A 103 1.68 2.21 15.16
C SER A 103 1.07 2.48 16.54
N LYS A 104 -0.25 2.29 16.70
CA LYS A 104 -1.01 2.55 17.94
C LYS A 104 -1.12 1.32 18.86
N GLY A 105 -0.57 0.17 18.45
CA GLY A 105 -0.71 -1.12 19.15
C GLY A 105 0.58 -1.67 19.76
N PRO A 106 0.50 -2.81 20.48
CA PRO A 106 1.65 -3.48 21.10
C PRO A 106 2.75 -3.79 20.08
N SER A 107 4.01 -3.85 20.51
CA SER A 107 5.11 -4.32 19.66
C SER A 107 4.86 -5.75 19.16
N LEU A 108 5.58 -6.15 18.11
CA LEU A 108 5.47 -7.50 17.56
C LEU A 108 5.74 -8.59 18.63
N ASN A 109 6.72 -8.37 19.50
CA ASN A 109 7.07 -9.31 20.56
C ASN A 109 5.98 -9.38 21.64
N GLU A 110 5.42 -8.24 22.04
CA GLU A 110 4.35 -8.19 23.04
C GLU A 110 3.09 -8.90 22.53
N ILE A 111 2.64 -8.60 21.30
CA ILE A 111 1.44 -9.24 20.77
C ILE A 111 1.65 -10.73 20.54
N LYS A 112 2.86 -11.16 20.17
CA LYS A 112 3.18 -12.58 20.05
C LYS A 112 3.02 -13.29 21.41
N ASN A 113 3.56 -12.73 22.48
CA ASN A 113 3.41 -13.28 23.84
C ASN A 113 1.94 -13.30 24.30
N ILE A 114 1.17 -12.27 23.97
CA ILE A 114 -0.27 -12.20 24.29
C ILE A 114 -1.03 -13.29 23.53
N TYR A 115 -0.75 -13.45 22.24
CA TYR A 115 -1.39 -14.44 21.38
C TYR A 115 -1.06 -15.88 21.80
N GLU A 116 0.20 -16.17 22.17
CA GLU A 116 0.61 -17.50 22.65
C GLU A 116 -0.18 -17.97 23.88
N LYS A 117 -0.55 -17.04 24.76
CA LYS A 117 -1.38 -17.35 25.95
C LYS A 117 -2.84 -17.62 25.62
N ASN A 118 -3.35 -17.08 24.51
CA ASN A 118 -4.73 -17.31 24.07
C ASN A 118 -4.86 -17.28 22.52
N PRO A 119 -4.44 -18.36 21.82
CA PRO A 119 -4.43 -18.39 20.36
C PRO A 119 -5.81 -18.37 19.70
N LYS A 120 -6.88 -18.56 20.49
CA LYS A 120 -8.27 -18.51 20.00
C LYS A 120 -8.84 -17.10 19.99
N ASN A 121 -8.15 -16.12 20.58
CA ASN A 121 -8.60 -14.73 20.56
C ASN A 121 -8.34 -14.13 19.18
N LEU A 122 -9.43 -13.93 18.41
CA LEU A 122 -9.35 -13.38 17.07
C LEU A 122 -8.73 -11.98 17.03
N ASP A 123 -9.05 -11.11 17.98
CA ASP A 123 -8.55 -9.74 17.98
C ASP A 123 -7.02 -9.70 18.12
N ASN A 124 -6.47 -10.51 19.04
CA ASN A 124 -5.02 -10.64 19.19
C ASN A 124 -4.37 -11.24 17.94
N ALA A 125 -5.02 -12.20 17.30
CA ALA A 125 -4.54 -12.82 16.08
C ALA A 125 -4.49 -11.83 14.90
N LEU A 126 -5.51 -10.96 14.80
CA LEU A 126 -5.56 -9.91 13.79
C LEU A 126 -4.48 -8.85 14.02
N ILE A 127 -4.28 -8.40 15.26
CA ILE A 127 -3.19 -7.47 15.61
C ILE A 127 -1.84 -8.11 15.31
N LEU A 128 -1.64 -9.40 15.64
CA LEU A 128 -0.41 -10.12 15.31
C LEU A 128 -0.18 -10.20 13.80
N SER A 129 -1.23 -10.49 13.01
CA SER A 129 -1.12 -10.51 11.55
C SER A 129 -0.74 -9.14 10.98
N GLU A 130 -1.24 -8.06 11.58
CA GLU A 130 -0.93 -6.69 11.18
C GLU A 130 0.52 -6.34 11.50
N LYS A 131 1.00 -6.74 12.69
CA LYS A 131 2.40 -6.58 13.08
C LYS A 131 3.33 -7.37 12.17
N TYR A 132 2.97 -8.59 11.78
CA TYR A 132 3.73 -9.34 10.77
C TYR A 132 3.76 -8.58 9.43
N PHE A 133 2.63 -8.05 8.98
CA PHE A 133 2.54 -7.35 7.70
C PHE A 133 3.45 -6.12 7.66
N VAL A 134 3.37 -5.23 8.66
CA VAL A 134 4.18 -3.99 8.69
C VAL A 134 5.68 -4.25 8.88
N ASN A 135 6.05 -5.37 9.52
CA ASN A 135 7.44 -5.80 9.67
C ASN A 135 7.94 -6.58 8.44
N GLN A 136 7.26 -6.47 7.30
CA GLN A 136 7.60 -7.15 6.03
C GLN A 136 7.60 -8.69 6.13
N MET A 137 7.00 -9.24 7.19
CA MET A 137 6.78 -10.69 7.36
C MET A 137 5.45 -11.09 6.71
N THR A 138 5.24 -10.69 5.46
CA THR A 138 3.97 -10.83 4.73
C THR A 138 3.49 -12.28 4.66
N LYS A 139 4.41 -13.23 4.49
CA LYS A 139 4.11 -14.67 4.53
C LYS A 139 3.47 -15.07 5.87
N ASN A 140 4.06 -14.67 7.00
CA ASN A 140 3.54 -14.98 8.33
C ASN A 140 2.16 -14.38 8.56
N ALA A 141 1.94 -13.13 8.12
CA ALA A 141 0.66 -12.46 8.20
C ALA A 141 -0.44 -13.23 7.45
N LEU A 142 -0.19 -13.58 6.19
CA LEU A 142 -1.16 -14.24 5.32
C LEU A 142 -1.42 -15.69 5.73
N GLU A 143 -0.39 -16.46 6.08
CA GLU A 143 -0.57 -17.84 6.58
C GLU A 143 -1.38 -17.87 7.87
N LEU A 144 -1.11 -16.97 8.83
CA LEU A 144 -1.89 -16.87 10.07
C LEU A 144 -3.38 -16.63 9.77
N LEU A 145 -3.69 -15.68 8.89
CA LEU A 145 -5.07 -15.39 8.51
C LEU A 145 -5.75 -16.56 7.78
N LEU A 146 -5.04 -17.31 6.95
CA LEU A 146 -5.60 -18.50 6.30
C LEU A 146 -5.92 -19.62 7.30
N GLU A 147 -5.05 -19.86 8.27
CA GLU A 147 -5.30 -20.87 9.32
C GLU A 147 -6.44 -20.45 10.25
N LEU A 148 -6.52 -19.16 10.59
CA LEU A 148 -7.68 -18.61 11.30
C LEU A 148 -8.96 -18.77 10.45
N TYR A 149 -8.88 -18.53 9.14
CA TYR A 149 -10.02 -18.68 8.25
C TYR A 149 -10.49 -20.13 8.17
N LYS A 150 -9.65 -21.14 8.39
CA LYS A 150 -10.11 -22.54 8.47
C LYS A 150 -10.78 -22.85 9.81
N SER A 151 -10.22 -22.36 10.91
CA SER A 151 -10.57 -22.82 12.26
C SER A 151 -11.57 -21.94 13.03
N HIS A 152 -11.61 -20.62 12.78
CA HIS A 152 -12.40 -19.69 13.57
C HIS A 152 -13.83 -19.50 13.02
N LYS A 153 -14.80 -19.18 13.88
CA LYS A 153 -16.22 -19.01 13.50
C LYS A 153 -16.51 -17.73 12.70
N ASP A 154 -15.84 -16.63 13.06
CA ASP A 154 -16.01 -15.32 12.41
C ASP A 154 -15.13 -15.24 11.15
N LYS A 155 -15.64 -15.85 10.07
CA LYS A 155 -14.97 -15.89 8.76
C LYS A 155 -14.96 -14.53 8.08
N ASP A 156 -15.99 -13.71 8.31
CA ASP A 156 -16.17 -12.43 7.62
C ASP A 156 -15.10 -11.42 8.02
N LYS A 157 -14.80 -11.31 9.33
CA LYS A 157 -13.74 -10.42 9.81
C LYS A 157 -12.38 -10.81 9.22
N ILE A 158 -12.08 -12.10 9.18
CA ILE A 158 -10.81 -12.63 8.64
C ILE A 158 -10.71 -12.40 7.13
N LYS A 159 -11.78 -12.68 6.39
CA LYS A 159 -11.86 -12.43 4.94
C LYS A 159 -11.63 -10.96 4.60
N LYS A 160 -12.25 -10.04 5.36
CA LYS A 160 -12.05 -8.60 5.18
C LYS A 160 -10.57 -8.21 5.39
N THR A 161 -9.91 -8.76 6.42
CA THR A 161 -8.48 -8.50 6.66
C THR A 161 -7.60 -9.04 5.52
N LEU A 162 -7.84 -10.26 5.03
CA LEU A 162 -7.12 -10.81 3.87
C LEU A 162 -7.27 -9.93 2.64
N ILE A 163 -8.49 -9.48 2.33
CA ILE A 163 -8.76 -8.58 1.21
C ILE A 163 -8.00 -7.26 1.38
N LYS A 164 -8.01 -6.67 2.58
CA LYS A 164 -7.26 -5.44 2.89
C LYS A 164 -5.76 -5.61 2.62
N TYR A 165 -5.17 -6.75 2.97
CA TYR A 165 -3.75 -7.03 2.70
C TYR A 165 -3.49 -7.20 1.20
N PHE A 166 -4.39 -7.85 0.47
CA PHE A 166 -4.25 -7.95 -0.99
C PHE A 166 -4.36 -6.60 -1.69
N GLU A 167 -5.26 -5.73 -1.21
CA GLU A 167 -5.40 -4.36 -1.72
C GLU A 167 -4.14 -3.53 -1.43
N ALA A 168 -3.62 -3.58 -0.21
CA ALA A 168 -2.41 -2.87 0.18
C ALA A 168 -1.16 -3.32 -0.61
N LEU A 169 -1.03 -4.62 -0.87
CA LEU A 169 0.07 -5.17 -1.69
C LEU A 169 -0.10 -4.86 -3.19
N GLY A 170 -1.34 -4.71 -3.66
CA GLY A 170 -1.69 -4.54 -5.06
C GLY A 170 -1.77 -5.85 -5.85
N ASP A 171 -2.46 -5.81 -6.99
CA ASP A 171 -2.80 -6.99 -7.79
C ASP A 171 -1.60 -7.67 -8.46
N SER A 172 -0.55 -6.92 -8.79
CA SER A 172 0.65 -7.42 -9.45
C SER A 172 1.64 -8.08 -8.49
N ASN A 173 1.45 -7.95 -7.17
CA ASN A 173 2.35 -8.49 -6.16
C ASN A 173 2.29 -10.04 -6.11
N GLU A 174 3.45 -10.68 -6.02
CA GLU A 174 3.54 -12.15 -6.04
C GLU A 174 2.87 -12.82 -4.82
N HIS A 175 2.94 -12.19 -3.64
CA HIS A 175 2.18 -12.67 -2.48
C HIS A 175 0.67 -12.53 -2.71
N THR A 176 0.19 -11.42 -3.26
CA THR A 176 -1.23 -11.25 -3.61
C THR A 176 -1.71 -12.35 -4.53
N LYS A 177 -1.00 -12.61 -5.64
CA LYS A 177 -1.37 -13.66 -6.61
C LYS A 177 -1.40 -15.05 -5.95
N HIS A 178 -0.32 -15.40 -5.23
CA HIS A 178 -0.19 -16.70 -4.59
C HIS A 178 -1.29 -16.94 -3.53
N TYR A 179 -1.46 -15.99 -2.61
CA TYR A 179 -2.36 -16.14 -1.48
C TYR A 179 -3.83 -15.94 -1.84
N ARG A 180 -4.18 -15.15 -2.87
CA ARG A 180 -5.55 -15.11 -3.39
C ARG A 180 -5.97 -16.47 -3.95
N LYS A 181 -5.10 -17.14 -4.71
CA LYS A 181 -5.36 -18.49 -5.23
C LYS A 181 -5.57 -19.48 -4.08
N LYS A 182 -4.65 -19.48 -3.11
CA LYS A 182 -4.75 -20.34 -1.92
C LYS A 182 -6.01 -20.08 -1.10
N PHE A 183 -6.36 -18.80 -0.89
CA PHE A 183 -7.57 -18.40 -0.17
C PHE A 183 -8.84 -18.85 -0.90
N SER A 184 -8.90 -18.67 -2.22
CA SER A 184 -10.02 -19.14 -3.04
C SER A 184 -10.23 -20.65 -2.88
N SER A 185 -9.16 -21.44 -2.96
CA SER A 185 -9.23 -22.89 -2.72
C SER A 185 -9.78 -23.25 -1.34
N ILE A 186 -9.50 -22.46 -0.30
CA ILE A 186 -10.02 -22.73 1.06
C ILE A 186 -11.50 -22.34 1.19
N MET A 187 -11.97 -21.29 0.49
CA MET A 187 -13.37 -20.85 0.58
C MET A 187 -14.37 -21.80 -0.09
N PHE A 188 -13.92 -22.60 -1.07
CA PHE A 188 -14.78 -23.47 -1.88
C PHE A 188 -14.53 -24.97 -1.62
N VAL A 189 -13.83 -25.30 -0.53
CA VAL A 189 -13.69 -26.66 0.02
C VAL A 189 -14.58 -26.77 1.24
#